data_AF-A0A930UHF5-F1
#
_entry.id   AF-A0A930UHF5-F1
#
_cell.length_a   1.000
_cell.length_b   1.000
_cell.length_c   1.000
_cell.angle_alpha   90.00
_cell.angle_beta   90.00
_cell.angle_gamma   90.00
#
_symmetry.space_group_name_H-M   'P 1'
#
loop_
_entity.id
_entity.type
_entity.pdbx_description
1 polymer ?
#
loop_
_entity_poly.entity_id
_entity_poly.type
_entity_poly.pdbx_seq_one_letter_code
_entity_poly.pdbx_strand_id
1 'polypeptide(L)'
;MLLLRLLRKGLLDASRGDVAVFNNTSAEHPATYEFVRQLADECEKKHGIPFFWVEFCTYEGASQGLWRRYGGFRLVNKERYDRKKNPGGYRYGGEVFEEMISFHGYLPGRQARSCTKGMKVLTTKSFIAEWLARKRQTARLGHNRGEPQVTKEEVRWQYRDRNGSEEGVDDYVRRKDILINSDFVRPSQSFNDFSSVGVRPLEGTESLSERAEAIVQLKGDRAVDYISIIGIRGDEPLRVARIKERSQTDDSAETVYMPLFDAGVGKQEVQKFWAKQDYNLLLPDGVNLSNCVYCFMKGANALAEISRQMQEIDG
;
A
#
# COMPACT_ATOMS: atom_id res chain seq x y z
N MET A 1 5.62 9.26 -15.65
CA MET A 1 6.31 10.54 -15.89
C MET A 1 7.27 10.94 -14.77
N LEU A 2 6.80 11.25 -13.54
CA LEU A 2 7.68 11.74 -12.47
C LEU A 2 8.85 10.78 -12.18
N LEU A 3 8.54 9.53 -11.83
CA LEU A 3 9.55 8.51 -11.54
C LEU A 3 10.58 8.37 -12.66
N LEU A 4 10.12 8.21 -13.91
CA LEU A 4 11.01 8.14 -15.08
C LEU A 4 11.93 9.36 -15.22
N ARG A 5 11.45 10.57 -14.92
CA ARG A 5 12.30 11.77 -14.94
C ARG A 5 13.34 11.76 -13.83
N LEU A 6 12.98 11.33 -12.62
CA LEU A 6 13.92 11.20 -11.50
C LEU A 6 15.03 10.19 -11.84
N LEU A 7 14.65 9.03 -12.39
CA LEU A 7 15.56 7.97 -12.81
C LEU A 7 16.51 8.43 -13.92
N ARG A 8 15.98 8.98 -15.02
CA ARG A 8 16.77 9.46 -16.17
C ARG A 8 17.75 10.59 -15.82
N LYS A 9 17.42 11.38 -14.80
CA LYS A 9 18.30 12.43 -14.28
C LYS A 9 19.27 11.95 -13.19
N GLY A 10 19.23 10.69 -12.79
CA GLY A 10 20.08 10.15 -11.73
C GLY A 10 19.84 10.80 -10.36
N LEU A 11 18.60 11.22 -10.09
CA LEU A 11 18.26 11.92 -8.84
C LEU A 11 17.95 10.98 -7.68
N LEU A 12 17.79 9.68 -7.95
CA LEU A 12 17.57 8.64 -6.94
C LEU A 12 18.85 7.83 -6.74
N ASP A 13 19.07 7.40 -5.51
CA ASP A 13 20.24 6.63 -5.10
C ASP A 13 19.87 5.60 -4.02
N ALA A 14 19.98 4.33 -4.38
CA ALA A 14 19.70 3.21 -3.48
C ALA A 14 20.64 3.17 -2.26
N SER A 15 21.86 3.70 -2.37
CA SER A 15 22.83 3.78 -1.27
C SER A 15 22.48 4.85 -0.23
N ARG A 16 21.50 5.73 -0.53
CA ARG A 16 20.86 6.65 0.43
C ARG A 16 19.59 6.07 1.07
N GLY A 17 19.15 4.90 0.60
CA GLY A 17 17.88 4.29 1.00
C GLY A 17 16.68 4.72 0.14
N ASP A 18 16.90 5.34 -1.02
CA ASP A 18 15.81 5.70 -1.92
C ASP A 18 15.11 4.44 -2.46
N VAL A 19 13.78 4.49 -2.50
CA VAL A 19 12.95 3.35 -2.87
C VAL A 19 11.67 3.81 -3.57
N ALA A 20 11.25 3.07 -4.59
CA ALA A 20 9.94 3.20 -5.19
C ALA A 20 8.97 2.16 -4.60
N VAL A 21 7.75 2.58 -4.26
CA VAL A 21 6.74 1.70 -3.65
C VAL A 21 5.44 1.79 -4.43
N PHE A 22 4.91 0.63 -4.81
CA PHE A 22 3.57 0.48 -5.35
C PHE A 22 2.65 -0.18 -4.32
N ASN A 23 1.64 0.56 -3.87
CA ASN A 23 0.60 0.04 -2.99
C ASN A 23 -0.48 -0.66 -3.83
N ASN A 24 -0.42 -1.99 -3.91
CA ASN A 24 -1.45 -2.77 -4.55
C ASN A 24 -2.71 -2.81 -3.66
N THR A 25 -3.85 -2.41 -4.22
CA THR A 25 -5.17 -2.47 -3.56
C THR A 25 -5.98 -3.69 -3.98
N SER A 26 -5.42 -4.57 -4.83
CA SER A 26 -6.09 -5.68 -5.52
C SER A 26 -7.30 -5.28 -6.37
N ALA A 27 -7.56 -3.99 -6.54
CA ALA A 27 -8.67 -3.48 -7.32
C ALA A 27 -8.19 -2.58 -8.47
N GLU A 28 -6.94 -2.77 -8.92
CA GLU A 28 -6.38 -2.03 -10.05
C GLU A 28 -6.69 -2.75 -11.36
N HIS A 29 -6.86 -2.00 -12.45
CA HIS A 29 -7.08 -2.53 -13.79
C HIS A 29 -5.89 -3.41 -14.23
N PRO A 30 -6.08 -4.53 -14.94
CA PRO A 30 -5.00 -5.42 -15.38
C PRO A 30 -3.83 -4.72 -16.08
N ALA A 31 -4.11 -3.77 -16.98
CA ALA A 31 -3.09 -2.95 -17.65
C ALA A 31 -2.21 -2.14 -16.68
N THR A 32 -2.70 -1.83 -15.48
CA THR A 32 -1.91 -1.17 -14.43
C THR A 32 -0.82 -2.08 -13.90
N TYR A 33 -1.10 -3.36 -13.67
CA TYR A 33 -0.08 -4.29 -13.17
C TYR A 33 1.05 -4.47 -14.17
N GLU A 34 0.72 -4.61 -15.46
CA GLU A 34 1.70 -4.73 -16.52
C GLU A 34 2.58 -3.47 -16.62
N PHE A 35 1.95 -2.29 -16.57
CA PHE A 35 2.67 -1.02 -16.54
C PHE A 35 3.60 -0.89 -15.34
N VAL A 36 3.14 -1.23 -14.13
CA VAL A 36 3.96 -1.13 -12.91
C VAL A 36 5.09 -2.14 -12.95
N ARG A 37 4.88 -3.33 -13.54
CA ARG A 37 5.93 -4.35 -13.72
C ARG A 37 7.06 -3.83 -14.59
N GLN A 38 6.75 -3.15 -15.68
CA GLN A 38 7.74 -2.50 -16.54
C GLN A 38 8.48 -1.37 -15.81
N LEU A 39 7.78 -0.55 -15.02
CA LEU A 39 8.42 0.48 -14.20
C LEU A 39 9.36 -0.10 -13.14
N ALA A 40 8.98 -1.21 -12.52
CA ALA A 40 9.82 -1.90 -11.55
C ALA A 40 11.10 -2.42 -12.22
N ASP A 41 10.98 -3.02 -13.41
CA ASP A 41 12.13 -3.46 -14.19
C ASP A 41 13.04 -2.30 -14.63
N GLU A 42 12.46 -1.16 -15.04
CA GLU A 42 13.22 0.06 -15.33
C GLU A 42 14.02 0.53 -14.11
N CYS A 43 13.37 0.63 -12.94
CA CYS A 43 14.01 1.06 -11.70
C CYS A 43 15.16 0.14 -11.31
N GLU A 44 14.89 -1.17 -11.27
CA GLU A 44 15.83 -2.14 -10.73
C GLU A 44 16.95 -2.48 -11.71
N LYS A 45 16.59 -2.85 -12.95
CA LYS A 45 17.56 -3.38 -13.92
C LYS A 45 18.38 -2.28 -14.59
N LYS A 46 17.79 -1.12 -14.86
CA LYS A 46 18.49 -0.02 -15.57
C LYS A 46 19.10 1.02 -14.63
N HIS A 47 18.45 1.29 -13.51
CA HIS A 47 18.85 2.36 -12.59
C HIS A 47 19.35 1.88 -11.23
N GLY A 48 19.23 0.59 -10.92
CA GLY A 48 19.68 0.04 -9.63
C GLY A 48 18.92 0.61 -8.42
N ILE A 49 17.67 1.03 -8.61
CA ILE A 49 16.79 1.55 -7.55
C ILE A 49 15.78 0.47 -7.14
N PRO A 50 15.68 0.12 -5.84
CA PRO A 50 14.70 -0.86 -5.37
C PRO A 50 13.26 -0.43 -5.66
N PHE A 51 12.44 -1.38 -6.11
CA PHE A 51 11.02 -1.17 -6.36
C PHE A 51 10.19 -2.25 -5.67
N PHE A 52 9.39 -1.88 -4.67
CA PHE A 52 8.58 -2.83 -3.92
C PHE A 52 7.10 -2.72 -4.23
N TRP A 53 6.44 -3.87 -4.33
CA TRP A 53 4.99 -3.97 -4.30
C TRP A 53 4.57 -4.37 -2.90
N VAL A 54 3.62 -3.62 -2.34
CA VAL A 54 3.12 -3.85 -0.99
C VAL A 54 1.60 -3.93 -0.99
N GLU A 55 1.07 -4.80 -0.16
CA GLU A 55 -0.36 -4.93 0.08
C GLU A 55 -0.68 -4.74 1.56
N PHE A 56 -1.85 -4.18 1.85
CA PHE A 56 -2.40 -4.25 3.19
C PHE A 56 -2.72 -5.71 3.55
N CYS A 57 -2.41 -6.09 4.77
CA CYS A 57 -2.90 -7.32 5.37
C CYS A 57 -2.89 -7.19 6.89
N THR A 58 -3.52 -8.14 7.55
CA THR A 58 -3.67 -8.20 8.99
C THR A 58 -2.89 -9.35 9.60
N TYR A 59 -2.67 -9.28 10.91
CA TYR A 59 -2.09 -10.36 11.71
C TYR A 59 -2.65 -10.27 13.13
N GLU A 60 -2.57 -11.35 13.89
CA GLU A 60 -3.01 -11.38 15.28
C GLU A 60 -1.89 -11.04 16.26
N GLY A 61 -2.21 -10.24 17.27
CA GLY A 61 -1.29 -9.95 18.35
C GLY A 61 -2.04 -9.84 19.68
N ALA A 62 -1.33 -10.06 20.78
CA ALA A 62 -1.86 -9.82 22.11
C ALA A 62 -1.48 -8.41 22.55
N SER A 63 -2.45 -7.66 23.08
CA SER A 63 -2.19 -6.41 23.80
C SER A 63 -3.07 -6.37 25.04
N GLN A 64 -2.46 -6.07 26.19
CA GLN A 64 -3.15 -6.04 27.49
C GLN A 64 -3.93 -7.32 27.79
N GLY A 65 -3.38 -8.48 27.40
CA GLY A 65 -4.02 -9.79 27.60
C GLY A 65 -5.11 -10.14 26.59
N LEU A 66 -5.47 -9.25 25.66
CA LEU A 66 -6.50 -9.48 24.65
C LEU A 66 -5.91 -9.70 23.26
N TRP A 67 -6.44 -10.71 22.56
CA TRP A 67 -6.07 -10.99 21.17
C TRP A 67 -6.84 -10.10 20.22
N ARG A 68 -6.11 -9.45 19.31
CA ARG A 68 -6.69 -8.53 18.32
C ARG A 68 -5.99 -8.68 16.99
N ARG A 69 -6.69 -8.25 15.94
CA ARG A 69 -6.12 -8.07 14.62
C ARG A 69 -5.44 -6.71 14.51
N TYR A 70 -4.24 -6.67 13.96
CA TYR A 70 -3.48 -5.47 13.67
C TYR A 70 -3.27 -5.33 12.16
N GLY A 71 -3.33 -4.10 11.66
CA GLY A 71 -2.98 -3.79 10.29
C GLY A 71 -1.47 -3.77 10.09
N GLY A 72 -1.01 -4.26 8.94
CA GLY A 72 0.37 -4.16 8.51
C GLY A 72 0.48 -4.19 6.98
N PHE A 73 1.60 -4.71 6.49
CA PHE A 73 1.85 -4.86 5.06
C PHE A 73 2.52 -6.19 4.75
N ARG A 74 2.26 -6.74 3.56
CA ARG A 74 3.05 -7.82 2.99
C ARG A 74 3.75 -7.37 1.74
N LEU A 75 4.93 -7.92 1.50
CA LEU A 75 5.63 -7.80 0.22
C LEU A 75 4.99 -8.77 -0.77
N VAL A 76 4.87 -8.36 -2.03
CA VAL A 76 4.39 -9.23 -3.10
C VAL A 76 5.30 -9.16 -4.32
N ASN A 77 5.45 -10.27 -5.02
CA ASN A 77 6.20 -10.32 -6.26
C ASN A 77 5.34 -9.86 -7.45
N LYS A 78 5.97 -9.77 -8.61
CA LYS A 78 5.37 -9.22 -9.85
C LYS A 78 4.45 -10.22 -10.56
N GLU A 79 4.22 -11.40 -9.98
CA GLU A 79 3.39 -12.47 -10.52
C GLU A 79 2.09 -12.64 -9.72
N ARG A 80 1.05 -13.17 -10.37
CA ARG A 80 -0.27 -13.34 -9.72
C ARG A 80 -0.18 -14.29 -8.53
N TYR A 81 -0.94 -13.98 -7.50
CA TYR A 81 -1.10 -14.84 -6.32
C TYR A 81 -1.71 -16.19 -6.71
N ASP A 82 -1.08 -17.26 -6.21
CA ASP A 82 -1.64 -18.61 -6.21
C ASP A 82 -1.27 -19.26 -4.88
N ARG A 83 -2.27 -19.72 -4.12
CA ARG A 83 -2.06 -20.25 -2.78
C ARG A 83 -1.05 -21.41 -2.71
N LYS A 84 -0.95 -22.24 -3.75
CA LYS A 84 -0.07 -23.42 -3.79
C LYS A 84 1.23 -23.15 -4.54
N LYS A 85 1.16 -22.40 -5.65
CA LYS A 85 2.29 -22.20 -6.57
C LYS A 85 3.06 -20.91 -6.31
N ASN A 86 2.37 -19.85 -5.88
CA ASN A 86 2.96 -18.53 -5.70
C ASN A 86 2.32 -17.77 -4.51
N PRO A 87 2.55 -18.21 -3.26
CA PRO A 87 1.97 -17.57 -2.09
C PRO A 87 2.49 -16.12 -1.88
N GLY A 88 3.60 -15.77 -2.53
CA GLY A 88 4.15 -14.41 -2.54
C GLY A 88 3.59 -13.50 -3.64
N GLY A 89 2.66 -13.97 -4.48
CA GLY A 89 2.13 -13.19 -5.59
C GLY A 89 1.15 -12.08 -5.17
N TYR A 90 0.92 -11.15 -6.10
CA TYR A 90 -0.02 -10.05 -5.91
C TYR A 90 -1.48 -10.51 -6.08
N ARG A 91 -2.36 -10.01 -5.21
CA ARG A 91 -3.82 -10.19 -5.26
C ARG A 91 -4.43 -9.20 -6.26
N TYR A 92 -5.50 -9.57 -6.94
CA TYR A 92 -6.03 -8.78 -8.07
C TYR A 92 -7.57 -8.80 -8.21
N GLY A 93 -8.27 -9.50 -7.32
CA GLY A 93 -9.72 -9.66 -7.31
C GLY A 93 -10.44 -8.93 -6.17
N GLY A 94 -9.83 -7.88 -5.59
CA GLY A 94 -10.40 -7.08 -4.50
C GLY A 94 -10.16 -7.62 -3.08
N GLU A 95 -9.41 -8.70 -2.92
CA GLU A 95 -9.20 -9.39 -1.65
C GLU A 95 -8.55 -8.49 -0.58
N VAL A 96 -7.60 -7.63 -0.97
CA VAL A 96 -6.97 -6.65 -0.07
C VAL A 96 -8.00 -5.64 0.43
N PHE A 97 -8.96 -5.29 -0.44
CA PHE A 97 -10.02 -4.33 -0.16
C PHE A 97 -11.04 -4.91 0.81
N GLU A 98 -11.45 -6.17 0.60
CA GLU A 98 -12.33 -6.92 1.48
C GLU A 98 -11.74 -7.09 2.89
N GLU A 99 -10.45 -7.46 2.97
CA GLU A 99 -9.75 -7.56 4.24
C GLU A 99 -9.72 -6.21 4.98
N MET A 100 -9.49 -5.10 4.26
CA MET A 100 -9.51 -3.74 4.83
C MET A 100 -10.91 -3.31 5.28
N ILE A 101 -11.95 -3.57 4.50
CA ILE A 101 -13.35 -3.30 4.88
C ILE A 101 -13.68 -4.06 6.15
N SER A 102 -13.36 -5.36 6.18
CA SER A 102 -13.64 -6.20 7.34
C SER A 102 -12.86 -5.74 8.56
N PHE A 103 -11.58 -5.39 8.40
CA PHE A 103 -10.74 -4.79 9.44
C PHE A 103 -11.36 -3.53 10.06
N HIS A 104 -11.89 -2.62 9.24
CA HIS A 104 -12.50 -1.37 9.72
C HIS A 104 -13.96 -1.55 10.19
N GLY A 105 -14.71 -2.45 9.59
CA GLY A 105 -16.14 -2.68 9.86
C GLY A 105 -17.10 -1.74 9.13
N TYR A 106 -16.61 -0.99 8.13
CA TYR A 106 -17.42 -0.08 7.31
C TYR A 106 -16.86 0.08 5.90
N LEU A 107 -17.75 0.37 4.94
CA LEU A 107 -17.38 0.62 3.56
C LEU A 107 -16.72 2.00 3.39
N PRO A 108 -15.71 2.13 2.51
CA PRO A 108 -15.15 3.42 2.22
C PRO A 108 -16.16 4.31 1.47
N GLY A 109 -16.09 5.61 1.76
CA GLY A 109 -16.96 6.61 1.16
C GLY A 109 -16.24 7.93 0.90
N ARG A 110 -16.96 8.90 0.32
CA ARG A 110 -16.39 10.22 -0.02
C ARG A 110 -15.81 10.95 1.20
N GLN A 111 -16.50 10.80 2.34
CA GLN A 111 -16.08 11.31 3.65
C GLN A 111 -15.07 10.36 4.31
N ALA A 112 -15.43 9.08 4.48
CA ALA A 112 -14.58 8.06 5.10
C ALA A 112 -13.68 7.35 4.08
N ARG A 113 -12.55 7.97 3.71
CA ARG A 113 -11.60 7.44 2.71
C ARG A 113 -10.67 6.35 3.27
N SER A 114 -11.23 5.32 3.91
CA SER A 114 -10.46 4.24 4.58
C SER A 114 -9.50 3.53 3.62
N CYS A 115 -9.87 3.33 2.35
CA CYS A 115 -8.97 2.75 1.35
C CYS A 115 -7.68 3.55 1.14
N THR A 116 -7.74 4.88 1.19
CA THR A 116 -6.54 5.74 1.07
C THR A 116 -5.74 5.72 2.37
N LYS A 117 -6.41 5.77 3.52
CA LYS A 117 -5.73 5.77 4.83
C LYS A 117 -5.06 4.44 5.10
N GLY A 118 -5.81 3.34 5.06
CA GLY A 118 -5.34 1.99 5.38
C GLY A 118 -4.35 1.47 4.36
N MET A 119 -4.79 1.28 3.11
CA MET A 119 -4.02 0.52 2.10
C MET A 119 -2.90 1.32 1.42
N LYS A 120 -2.90 2.66 1.54
CA LYS A 120 -1.86 3.51 0.94
C LYS A 120 -1.01 4.18 2.02
N VAL A 121 -1.59 5.06 2.82
CA VAL A 121 -0.79 5.87 3.77
C VAL A 121 -0.20 5.02 4.90
N LEU A 122 -1.02 4.25 5.63
CA LEU A 122 -0.56 3.46 6.78
C LEU A 122 0.29 2.26 6.35
N THR A 123 -0.09 1.57 5.27
CA THR A 123 0.72 0.50 4.66
C THR A 123 2.12 1.03 4.29
N THR A 124 2.21 2.15 3.58
CA THR A 124 3.51 2.74 3.19
C THR A 124 4.32 3.22 4.39
N LYS A 125 3.68 3.84 5.40
CA LYS A 125 4.40 4.23 6.62
C LYS A 125 4.95 3.02 7.38
N SER A 126 4.20 1.92 7.43
CA SER A 126 4.68 0.67 8.06
C SER A 126 5.87 0.08 7.30
N PHE A 127 5.81 0.10 5.97
CA PHE A 127 6.92 -0.32 5.11
C PHE A 127 8.16 0.57 5.30
N ILE A 128 8.01 1.90 5.21
CA ILE A 128 9.11 2.87 5.33
C ILE A 128 9.78 2.75 6.71
N ALA A 129 9.01 2.57 7.78
CA ALA A 129 9.56 2.40 9.13
C ALA A 129 10.46 1.17 9.26
N GLU A 130 10.20 0.10 8.49
CA GLU A 130 11.06 -1.09 8.45
C GLU A 130 12.21 -0.96 7.46
N TRP A 131 11.96 -0.30 6.33
CA TRP A 131 12.95 -0.03 5.30
C TRP A 131 14.07 0.88 5.81
N LEU A 132 13.71 2.01 6.42
CA LEU A 132 14.67 2.95 7.02
C LEU A 132 15.33 2.40 8.29
N ALA A 133 14.72 1.40 8.95
CA ALA A 133 15.37 0.61 9.99
C ALA A 133 16.38 -0.40 9.45
N ARG A 134 16.54 -0.51 8.12
CA ARG A 134 17.49 -1.40 7.43
C ARG A 134 17.25 -2.87 7.76
N LYS A 135 15.99 -3.25 7.95
CA LYS A 135 15.66 -4.66 8.21
C LYS A 135 15.95 -5.49 6.96
N ARG A 136 16.60 -6.64 7.15
CA ARG A 136 16.78 -7.63 6.07
C ARG A 136 15.48 -8.34 5.69
N GLN A 137 14.61 -8.49 6.68
CA GLN A 137 13.31 -9.14 6.54
C GLN A 137 12.25 -8.38 7.32
N THR A 138 11.02 -8.34 6.80
CA THR A 138 9.89 -7.89 7.59
C THR A 138 9.40 -9.04 8.47
N ALA A 139 9.38 -8.78 9.77
CA ALA A 139 9.08 -9.74 10.82
C ALA A 139 7.90 -9.27 11.70
N ARG A 140 6.98 -8.46 11.16
CA ARG A 140 5.69 -8.19 11.83
C ARG A 140 4.78 -9.41 11.69
N LEU A 141 5.24 -10.48 12.32
CA LEU A 141 4.52 -11.70 12.54
C LEU A 141 3.57 -11.44 13.70
N GLY A 142 2.40 -12.04 13.63
CA GLY A 142 1.58 -12.19 14.81
C GLY A 142 2.23 -13.13 15.82
N HIS A 143 1.42 -13.86 16.56
CA HIS A 143 1.90 -14.96 17.38
C HIS A 143 2.05 -16.24 16.55
N ASN A 144 3.10 -17.03 16.72
CA ASN A 144 3.26 -18.30 15.99
C ASN A 144 2.48 -19.47 16.62
N ARG A 145 1.22 -19.24 17.01
CA ARG A 145 0.37 -20.35 17.52
C ARG A 145 -0.11 -21.22 16.35
N GLY A 146 -0.47 -22.47 16.63
CA GLY A 146 -1.02 -23.37 15.61
C GLY A 146 -2.44 -23.00 15.15
N GLU A 147 -3.13 -22.14 15.89
CA GLU A 147 -4.55 -21.80 15.67
C GLU A 147 -4.81 -20.29 15.90
N PRO A 148 -5.81 -19.70 15.20
CA PRO A 148 -6.25 -18.33 15.44
C PRO A 148 -6.72 -18.14 16.89
N GLN A 149 -6.39 -17.01 17.49
CA GLN A 149 -6.85 -16.60 18.82
C GLN A 149 -8.00 -15.59 18.75
N VAL A 150 -8.13 -14.84 17.65
CA VAL A 150 -9.28 -13.95 17.43
C VAL A 150 -10.42 -14.76 16.82
N THR A 151 -11.22 -15.39 17.69
CA THR A 151 -12.39 -16.18 17.30
C THR A 151 -13.65 -15.31 17.16
N LYS A 152 -14.75 -15.90 16.66
CA LYS A 152 -16.06 -15.23 16.63
C LYS A 152 -16.53 -14.87 18.03
N GLU A 153 -16.34 -15.76 19.01
CA GLU A 153 -16.69 -15.56 20.41
C GLU A 153 -15.89 -14.41 21.02
N GLU A 154 -14.59 -14.35 20.73
CA GLU A 154 -13.72 -13.26 21.18
C GLU A 154 -14.18 -11.91 20.60
N VAL A 155 -14.52 -11.87 19.31
CA VAL A 155 -15.06 -10.67 18.66
C VAL A 155 -16.43 -10.26 19.23
N ARG A 156 -17.30 -11.23 19.56
CA ARG A 156 -18.58 -10.97 20.26
C ARG A 156 -18.33 -10.35 21.63
N TRP A 157 -17.43 -10.95 22.41
CA TRP A 157 -17.08 -10.48 23.74
C TRP A 157 -16.52 -9.04 23.69
N GLN A 158 -15.58 -8.76 22.78
CA GLN A 158 -15.02 -7.42 22.59
C GLN A 158 -16.08 -6.37 22.21
N TYR A 159 -17.08 -6.76 21.40
CA TYR A 159 -18.18 -5.87 21.08
C TYR A 159 -19.03 -5.56 22.32
N ARG A 160 -19.40 -6.58 23.09
CA ARG A 160 -20.23 -6.43 24.30
C ARG A 160 -19.52 -5.58 25.36
N ASP A 161 -18.24 -5.87 25.59
CA ASP A 161 -17.39 -5.12 26.52
C ASP A 161 -17.32 -3.63 26.14
N ARG A 162 -17.13 -3.33 24.85
CA ARG A 162 -17.03 -1.94 24.37
C ARG A 162 -18.36 -1.19 24.37
N ASN A 163 -19.46 -1.85 24.00
CA ASN A 163 -20.74 -1.17 23.74
C ASN A 163 -21.77 -1.35 24.87
N GLY A 164 -21.54 -2.27 25.80
CA GLY A 164 -22.48 -2.60 26.89
C GLY A 164 -23.81 -3.20 26.42
N SER A 165 -23.88 -3.71 25.17
CA SER A 165 -25.12 -4.21 24.56
C SER A 165 -24.87 -5.45 23.70
N GLU A 166 -25.89 -6.30 23.61
CA GLU A 166 -25.99 -7.44 22.69
C GLU A 166 -26.54 -7.03 21.31
N GLU A 167 -27.21 -5.87 21.22
CA GLU A 167 -27.84 -5.42 20.00
C GLU A 167 -26.78 -5.17 18.91
N GLY A 168 -26.96 -5.77 17.74
CA GLY A 168 -26.05 -5.61 16.60
C GLY A 168 -24.74 -6.42 16.66
N VAL A 169 -24.53 -7.23 17.71
CA VAL A 169 -23.36 -8.12 17.82
C VAL A 169 -23.22 -9.03 16.59
N ASP A 170 -24.30 -9.67 16.16
CA ASP A 170 -24.27 -10.62 15.03
C ASP A 170 -23.89 -9.93 13.72
N ASP A 171 -24.44 -8.73 13.48
CA ASP A 171 -24.07 -7.94 12.29
C ASP A 171 -22.61 -7.49 12.36
N TYR A 172 -22.12 -7.08 13.53
CA TYR A 172 -20.72 -6.73 13.71
C TYR A 172 -19.78 -7.91 13.45
N VAL A 173 -20.08 -9.10 13.99
CA VAL A 173 -19.30 -10.32 13.75
C VAL A 173 -19.33 -10.71 12.27
N ARG A 174 -20.50 -10.60 11.62
CA ARG A 174 -20.63 -10.84 10.17
C ARG A 174 -19.72 -9.92 9.36
N ARG A 175 -19.66 -8.63 9.69
CA ARG A 175 -18.74 -7.68 9.03
C ARG A 175 -17.27 -8.03 9.26
N LYS A 176 -16.95 -8.75 10.34
CA LYS A 176 -15.59 -9.21 10.70
C LYS A 176 -15.24 -10.58 10.13
N ASP A 177 -16.13 -11.25 9.39
CA ASP A 177 -15.92 -12.64 8.99
C ASP A 177 -14.67 -12.85 8.12
N ILE A 178 -14.45 -11.97 7.12
CA ILE A 178 -13.23 -12.02 6.29
C ILE A 178 -11.98 -11.80 7.15
N LEU A 179 -12.02 -10.83 8.05
CA LEU A 179 -10.91 -10.55 8.96
C LEU A 179 -10.59 -11.76 9.87
N ILE A 180 -11.62 -12.39 10.45
CA ILE A 180 -11.47 -13.55 11.34
C ILE A 180 -10.83 -14.72 10.58
N ASN A 181 -11.23 -14.95 9.33
CA ASN A 181 -10.77 -16.05 8.50
C ASN A 181 -9.50 -15.75 7.68
N SER A 182 -9.00 -14.50 7.68
CA SER A 182 -7.73 -14.15 7.04
C SER A 182 -6.56 -14.82 7.76
N ASP A 183 -5.40 -14.96 7.12
CA ASP A 183 -4.22 -15.53 7.77
C ASP A 183 -3.91 -14.79 9.08
N PHE A 184 -3.86 -15.52 10.20
CA PHE A 184 -3.67 -14.92 11.53
C PHE A 184 -2.20 -14.67 11.86
N VAL A 185 -1.30 -15.30 11.13
CA VAL A 185 0.15 -15.06 11.15
C VAL A 185 0.62 -14.57 9.80
N ARG A 186 1.64 -13.72 9.84
CA ARG A 186 2.43 -13.39 8.66
C ARG A 186 3.71 -14.23 8.72
N PRO A 187 4.17 -14.85 7.62
CA PRO A 187 5.52 -15.40 7.56
C PRO A 187 6.54 -14.27 7.40
N SER A 188 7.78 -14.49 7.85
CA SER A 188 8.86 -13.53 7.61
C SER A 188 9.13 -13.42 6.11
N GLN A 189 9.30 -12.20 5.60
CA GLN A 189 9.60 -11.96 4.19
C GLN A 189 10.91 -11.17 4.06
N SER A 190 11.91 -11.76 3.39
CA SER A 190 13.17 -11.07 3.08
C SER A 190 12.92 -10.04 1.99
N PHE A 191 13.38 -8.80 2.18
CA PHE A 191 13.24 -7.75 1.16
C PHE A 191 13.95 -8.12 -0.15
N ASN A 192 15.04 -8.90 -0.07
CA ASN A 192 15.81 -9.33 -1.25
C ASN A 192 15.05 -10.36 -2.11
N ASP A 193 14.02 -11.01 -1.56
CA ASP A 193 13.20 -11.97 -2.32
C ASP A 193 12.19 -11.24 -3.21
N PHE A 194 11.93 -9.95 -2.94
CA PHE A 194 10.92 -9.13 -3.60
C PHE A 194 11.50 -7.95 -4.39
N SER A 195 12.81 -7.74 -4.34
CA SER A 195 13.52 -6.76 -5.16
C SER A 195 14.89 -7.31 -5.59
N SER A 196 15.22 -7.21 -6.88
CA SER A 196 16.53 -7.67 -7.37
C SER A 196 17.69 -6.76 -6.94
N VAL A 197 17.39 -5.55 -6.49
CA VAL A 197 18.39 -4.63 -5.90
C VAL A 197 18.54 -4.89 -4.41
N GLY A 198 17.43 -5.22 -3.74
CA GLY A 198 17.41 -5.55 -2.32
C GLY A 198 17.76 -4.39 -1.39
N VAL A 199 18.06 -4.72 -0.13
CA VAL A 199 18.56 -3.77 0.87
C VAL A 199 20.08 -3.59 0.67
N ARG A 200 20.52 -2.40 0.26
CA ARG A 200 21.95 -2.07 0.16
C ARG A 200 22.50 -1.55 1.49
N PRO A 201 23.78 -1.82 1.82
CA PRO A 201 24.46 -1.10 2.88
C PRO A 201 24.51 0.41 2.54
N LEU A 202 24.00 1.27 3.41
CA LEU A 202 24.26 2.71 3.35
C LEU A 202 25.73 2.96 3.69
N GLU A 203 26.43 3.79 2.91
CA GLU A 203 27.78 4.24 3.26
C GLU A 203 27.75 5.03 4.59
N GLY A 204 28.71 4.76 5.48
CA GLY A 204 28.99 5.63 6.63
C GLY A 204 28.00 5.63 7.80
N THR A 205 27.10 4.64 7.93
CA THR A 205 26.15 4.58 9.06
C THR A 205 26.14 3.20 9.75
N GLU A 206 26.23 3.21 11.09
CA GLU A 206 26.02 2.02 11.93
C GLU A 206 24.61 1.45 11.71
N SER A 207 24.53 0.12 11.60
CA SER A 207 23.29 -0.57 11.30
C SER A 207 22.42 -0.67 12.56
N LEU A 208 21.19 -0.13 12.53
CA LEU A 208 20.17 -0.40 13.55
C LEU A 208 19.62 -1.86 13.47
N SER A 209 20.18 -2.68 12.57
CA SER A 209 19.63 -3.98 12.14
C SER A 209 19.79 -5.14 13.14
N GLU A 210 20.39 -4.95 14.31
CA GLU A 210 20.66 -6.07 15.24
C GLU A 210 19.44 -6.47 16.09
N ARG A 211 18.35 -5.70 16.10
CA ARG A 211 17.12 -6.06 16.83
C ARG A 211 15.97 -6.36 15.86
N ALA A 212 15.42 -7.57 15.90
CA ALA A 212 14.34 -8.03 15.02
C ALA A 212 13.06 -7.15 15.06
N GLU A 213 12.84 -6.48 16.19
CA GLU A 213 11.72 -5.57 16.45
C GLU A 213 12.03 -4.10 16.11
N ALA A 214 13.27 -3.77 15.73
CA ALA A 214 13.67 -2.40 15.43
C ALA A 214 12.88 -1.87 14.22
N ILE A 215 12.00 -0.91 14.49
CA ILE A 215 11.41 -0.02 13.50
C ILE A 215 11.89 1.37 13.81
N VAL A 216 12.11 2.21 12.79
CA VAL A 216 12.34 3.62 13.05
C VAL A 216 11.02 4.28 13.42
N GLN A 217 11.08 5.24 14.35
CA GLN A 217 9.95 6.13 14.58
C GLN A 217 9.88 7.10 13.41
N LEU A 218 8.68 7.35 12.90
CA LEU A 218 8.43 8.34 11.84
C LEU A 218 7.71 9.59 12.37
N LYS A 219 7.53 9.65 13.70
CA LYS A 219 6.87 10.74 14.42
C LYS A 219 7.46 10.97 15.81
N GLY A 220 7.39 12.20 16.29
CA GLY A 220 7.89 12.64 17.60
C GLY A 220 9.40 12.89 17.63
N ASP A 221 9.93 13.23 18.80
CA ASP A 221 11.29 13.77 18.99
C ASP A 221 12.45 12.87 18.51
N ARG A 222 12.21 11.57 18.35
CA ARG A 222 13.22 10.58 17.88
C ARG A 222 12.93 10.07 16.47
N ALA A 223 12.07 10.78 15.73
CA ALA A 223 11.71 10.36 14.39
C ALA A 223 12.89 10.46 13.43
N VAL A 224 12.95 9.53 12.49
CA VAL A 224 13.87 9.59 11.36
C VAL A 224 13.23 10.42 10.26
N ASP A 225 13.92 11.48 9.85
CA ASP A 225 13.53 12.32 8.73
C ASP A 225 13.57 11.56 7.42
N TYR A 226 12.55 11.75 6.60
CA TYR A 226 12.49 11.16 5.28
C TYR A 226 11.76 12.04 4.28
N ILE A 227 12.10 11.84 3.01
CA ILE A 227 11.51 12.59 1.91
C ILE A 227 10.47 11.74 1.19
N SER A 228 9.31 12.32 0.92
CA SER A 228 8.27 11.74 0.08
C SER A 228 8.08 12.57 -1.18
N ILE A 229 8.42 12.00 -2.34
CA ILE A 229 8.24 12.66 -3.64
C ILE A 229 6.94 12.15 -4.28
N ILE A 230 5.92 13.00 -4.36
CA ILE A 230 4.57 12.62 -4.80
C ILE A 230 4.22 13.28 -6.13
N GLY A 231 3.77 12.47 -7.10
CA GLY A 231 3.36 12.93 -8.43
C GLY A 231 1.94 13.47 -8.52
N ILE A 232 1.57 14.46 -7.70
CA ILE A 232 0.30 15.20 -7.84
C ILE A 232 0.44 16.26 -8.92
N ARG A 233 -0.53 16.33 -9.84
CA ARG A 233 -0.48 17.28 -10.95
C ARG A 233 -0.76 18.72 -10.49
N GLY A 234 -0.28 19.69 -11.28
CA GLY A 234 -0.55 21.11 -11.10
C GLY A 234 -2.05 21.46 -11.10
N ASP A 235 -2.85 20.71 -11.86
CA ASP A 235 -4.30 20.87 -11.96
C ASP A 235 -5.11 20.19 -10.83
N GLU A 236 -4.46 19.82 -9.72
CA GLU A 236 -5.10 19.16 -8.56
C GLU A 236 -4.91 19.93 -7.21
N PRO A 237 -5.17 21.26 -7.14
CA PRO A 237 -4.80 22.09 -5.99
C PRO A 237 -5.44 21.66 -4.66
N LEU A 238 -6.68 21.15 -4.69
CA LEU A 238 -7.35 20.63 -3.48
C LEU A 238 -6.70 19.35 -2.94
N ARG A 239 -5.99 18.57 -3.77
CA ARG A 239 -5.22 17.41 -3.30
C ARG A 239 -3.91 17.86 -2.67
N VAL A 240 -3.28 18.87 -3.25
CA VAL A 240 -2.05 19.49 -2.72
C VAL A 240 -2.29 20.09 -1.33
N ALA A 241 -3.35 20.89 -1.16
CA ALA A 241 -3.70 21.48 0.13
C ALA A 241 -3.84 20.42 1.23
N ARG A 242 -4.59 19.33 0.95
CA ARG A 242 -4.77 18.22 1.90
C ARG A 242 -3.49 17.46 2.22
N ILE A 243 -2.57 17.35 1.27
CA ILE A 243 -1.27 16.69 1.50
C ILE A 243 -0.41 17.59 2.38
N LYS A 244 -0.35 18.90 2.09
CA LYS A 244 0.38 19.88 2.91
C LYS A 244 -0.14 19.93 4.34
N GLU A 245 -1.45 20.01 4.51
CA GLU A 245 -2.11 19.97 5.83
C GLU A 245 -1.74 18.71 6.62
N ARG A 246 -1.72 17.54 5.95
CA ARG A 246 -1.33 16.28 6.58
C ARG A 246 0.16 16.22 6.95
N SER A 247 1.04 16.78 6.12
CA SER A 247 2.49 16.77 6.36
C SER A 247 2.94 17.81 7.39
N GLN A 248 2.17 18.90 7.54
CA GLN A 248 2.45 20.00 8.46
C GLN A 248 1.99 19.76 9.90
N THR A 249 1.57 18.54 10.25
CA THR A 249 1.35 18.21 11.67
C THR A 249 2.68 18.23 12.40
N ASP A 250 2.79 18.96 13.51
CA ASP A 250 4.04 19.28 14.23
C ASP A 250 4.93 18.06 14.55
N ASP A 251 4.36 16.86 14.64
CA ASP A 251 5.08 15.61 14.96
C ASP A 251 5.54 14.79 13.74
N SER A 252 5.46 15.30 12.50
CA SER A 252 5.76 14.52 11.29
C SER A 252 7.18 14.74 10.77
N ALA A 253 7.99 13.69 10.70
CA ALA A 253 9.33 13.71 10.09
C ALA A 253 9.32 13.57 8.55
N GLU A 254 8.13 13.65 7.93
CA GLU A 254 7.91 13.53 6.48
C GLU A 254 8.04 14.89 5.80
N THR A 255 9.10 15.10 5.02
CA THR A 255 9.17 16.23 4.07
C THR A 255 8.57 15.83 2.73
N VAL A 256 7.53 16.52 2.28
CA VAL A 256 6.81 16.18 1.04
C VAL A 256 7.20 17.14 -0.10
N TYR A 257 7.68 16.58 -1.21
CA TYR A 257 7.85 17.30 -2.48
C TYR A 257 6.78 16.90 -3.48
N MET A 258 6.26 17.86 -4.25
CA MET A 258 5.28 17.64 -5.31
C MET A 258 5.74 18.26 -6.64
N PRO A 259 6.80 17.71 -7.28
CA PRO A 259 7.49 18.41 -8.38
C PRO A 259 6.62 18.67 -9.61
N LEU A 260 5.58 17.86 -9.84
CA LEU A 260 4.65 18.09 -10.95
C LEU A 260 3.74 19.29 -10.68
N PHE A 261 3.34 19.49 -9.43
CA PHE A 261 2.59 20.67 -9.03
C PHE A 261 3.47 21.92 -9.10
N ASP A 262 4.68 21.86 -8.54
CA ASP A 262 5.61 22.99 -8.54
C ASP A 262 6.01 23.42 -9.96
N ALA A 263 6.05 22.47 -10.90
CA ALA A 263 6.32 22.73 -12.31
C ALA A 263 5.06 23.08 -13.15
N GLY A 264 3.87 23.21 -12.53
CA GLY A 264 2.63 23.52 -13.24
C GLY A 264 2.17 22.44 -14.24
N VAL A 265 2.63 21.20 -14.09
CA VAL A 265 2.35 20.11 -15.04
C VAL A 265 0.95 19.54 -14.80
N GLY A 266 0.05 19.75 -15.77
CA GLY A 266 -1.33 19.28 -15.74
C GLY A 266 -1.56 17.97 -16.51
N LYS A 267 -2.83 17.61 -16.67
CA LYS A 267 -3.25 16.40 -17.41
C LYS A 267 -2.73 16.38 -18.85
N GLN A 268 -2.74 17.52 -19.55
CA GLN A 268 -2.36 17.59 -20.95
C GLN A 268 -0.86 17.29 -21.15
N GLU A 269 0.01 17.83 -20.31
CA GLU A 269 1.45 17.58 -20.34
C GLU A 269 1.75 16.11 -20.02
N VAL A 270 1.03 15.53 -19.05
CA VAL A 270 1.13 14.10 -18.73
C VAL A 270 0.74 13.24 -19.93
N GLN A 271 -0.36 13.57 -20.61
CA GLN A 271 -0.79 12.86 -21.83
C GLN A 271 0.24 13.00 -22.95
N LYS A 272 0.75 14.20 -23.21
CA LYS A 272 1.82 14.46 -24.20
C LYS A 272 3.10 13.68 -23.89
N PHE A 273 3.45 13.52 -22.62
CA PHE A 273 4.60 12.71 -22.21
C PHE A 273 4.38 11.23 -22.53
N TRP A 274 3.22 10.69 -22.16
CA TRP A 274 2.91 9.27 -22.35
C TRP A 274 2.68 8.90 -23.81
N ALA A 275 2.12 9.80 -24.63
CA ALA A 275 1.98 9.61 -26.07
C ALA A 275 3.32 9.43 -26.82
N LYS A 276 4.44 9.81 -26.19
CA LYS A 276 5.80 9.65 -26.73
C LYS A 276 6.55 8.43 -26.17
N GLN A 277 5.95 7.68 -25.25
CA GLN A 277 6.58 6.49 -24.71
C GLN A 277 6.17 5.28 -25.55
N ASP A 278 7.06 4.29 -25.66
CA ASP A 278 6.78 3.03 -26.36
C ASP A 278 5.71 2.16 -25.66
N TYR A 279 5.27 2.59 -24.48
CA TYR A 279 4.23 1.96 -23.70
C TYR A 279 3.29 3.01 -23.13
N ASN A 280 1.98 2.72 -23.20
CA ASN A 280 0.92 3.54 -22.63
C ASN A 280 0.14 2.68 -21.62
N LEU A 281 -0.41 3.32 -20.59
CA LEU A 281 -1.38 2.70 -19.71
C LEU A 281 -2.65 2.55 -20.55
N LEU A 282 -2.82 1.39 -21.20
CA LEU A 282 -3.90 1.05 -22.15
C LEU A 282 -5.27 1.00 -21.47
N LEU A 283 -5.61 2.04 -20.72
CA LEU A 283 -6.92 2.23 -20.15
C LEU A 283 -7.83 2.74 -21.27
N PRO A 284 -9.06 2.20 -21.38
CA PRO A 284 -9.97 2.59 -22.43
C PRO A 284 -10.18 4.12 -22.47
N ASP A 285 -10.06 4.68 -23.67
CA ASP A 285 -10.29 6.09 -23.92
C ASP A 285 -11.78 6.44 -23.75
N GLY A 286 -12.08 7.61 -23.18
CA GLY A 286 -13.44 8.18 -23.13
C GLY A 286 -14.16 8.12 -21.78
N VAL A 287 -13.70 7.28 -20.84
CA VAL A 287 -14.19 7.28 -19.46
C VAL A 287 -13.00 7.63 -18.55
N ASN A 288 -13.21 8.41 -17.50
CA ASN A 288 -12.14 8.77 -16.55
C ASN A 288 -11.81 7.57 -15.65
N LEU A 289 -11.30 6.50 -16.29
CA LEU A 289 -10.97 5.21 -15.73
C LEU A 289 -9.68 5.34 -14.94
N SER A 290 -9.72 6.04 -13.81
CA SER A 290 -8.66 5.93 -12.82
C SER A 290 -8.33 4.45 -12.57
N ASN A 291 -7.06 4.12 -12.31
CA ASN A 291 -6.54 2.74 -12.23
C ASN A 291 -7.38 1.79 -11.38
N CYS A 292 -8.04 2.27 -10.33
CA CYS A 292 -8.88 1.44 -9.46
C CYS A 292 -10.26 1.14 -10.07
N VAL A 293 -10.54 -0.09 -10.50
CA VAL A 293 -11.76 -0.46 -11.23
C VAL A 293 -13.05 -0.25 -10.42
N TYR A 294 -13.08 -0.57 -9.12
CA TYR A 294 -14.29 -0.51 -8.27
C TYR A 294 -14.38 0.73 -7.37
N CYS A 295 -13.81 1.85 -7.80
CA CYS A 295 -13.77 3.05 -6.96
C CYS A 295 -15.15 3.71 -6.82
N PHE A 296 -15.70 3.76 -5.60
CA PHE A 296 -16.96 4.44 -5.24
C PHE A 296 -16.98 5.96 -5.53
N MET A 297 -15.84 6.57 -5.87
CA MET A 297 -15.79 7.98 -6.31
C MET A 297 -16.17 8.14 -7.78
N LYS A 298 -16.20 7.06 -8.56
CA LYS A 298 -16.63 7.06 -9.97
C LYS A 298 -18.16 7.19 -10.05
N GLY A 299 -18.64 7.82 -11.12
CA GLY A 299 -20.07 7.87 -11.43
C GLY A 299 -20.58 6.51 -11.93
N ALA A 300 -21.88 6.28 -11.82
CA ALA A 300 -22.52 5.01 -12.19
C ALA A 300 -22.20 4.57 -13.63
N ASN A 301 -22.26 5.48 -14.62
CA ASN A 301 -21.94 5.17 -16.01
C ASN A 301 -20.51 4.65 -16.19
N ALA A 302 -19.55 5.23 -15.46
CA ALA A 302 -18.17 4.78 -15.52
C ALA A 302 -17.99 3.39 -14.90
N LEU A 303 -18.69 3.10 -13.80
CA LEU A 303 -18.66 1.77 -13.17
C LEU A 303 -19.33 0.70 -14.05
N ALA A 304 -20.43 1.03 -14.71
CA ALA A 304 -21.11 0.12 -15.63
C ALA A 304 -20.20 -0.27 -16.82
N GLU A 305 -19.51 0.71 -17.42
CA GLU A 305 -18.59 0.45 -18.52
C GLU A 305 -17.37 -0.38 -18.09
N ILE A 306 -16.79 -0.07 -16.92
CA ILE A 306 -15.73 -0.90 -16.33
C ILE A 306 -16.20 -2.33 -16.13
N SER A 307 -17.39 -2.52 -15.55
CA SER A 307 -17.94 -3.85 -15.29
C SER A 307 -18.08 -4.67 -16.57
N ARG A 308 -18.54 -4.04 -17.67
CA ARG A 308 -18.66 -4.67 -18.98
C ARG A 308 -17.30 -5.13 -19.52
N GLN A 309 -16.28 -4.27 -19.44
CA GLN A 309 -14.93 -4.58 -19.91
C GLN A 309 -14.19 -5.60 -19.05
N MET A 310 -14.40 -5.59 -17.73
CA MET A 310 -13.81 -6.61 -16.84
C MET A 310 -14.39 -8.00 -17.12
N GLN A 311 -15.69 -8.10 -17.42
CA GLN A 311 -16.29 -9.37 -17.86
C GLN A 311 -15.67 -9.90 -19.16
N GLU A 312 -15.26 -9.02 -20.08
CA GLU A 312 -14.58 -9.40 -21.32
C GLU A 312 -13.11 -9.83 -21.09
N ILE A 313 -12.47 -9.34 -20.03
CA ILE A 313 -11.07 -9.70 -19.69
C ILE A 313 -11.00 -10.99 -18.85
N ASP A 314 -12.02 -11.23 -18.02
CA ASP A 314 -12.09 -12.40 -17.14
C ASP A 314 -12.72 -13.64 -17.81
N GLY A 315 -13.39 -13.47 -18.96
CA GLY A 315 -14.03 -14.54 -19.75
C GLY A 315 -13.10 -15.16 -20.79
#